data_AF-A0A7W1UW64-F1
#
_entry.id   AF-A0A7W1UW64-F1
#
_cell.length_a   1.000
_cell.length_b   1.000
_cell.length_c   1.000
_cell.angle_alpha   90.00
_cell.angle_beta   90.00
_cell.angle_gamma   90.00
#
_symmetry.space_group_name_H-M   'P 1'
#
loop_
_entity.id
_entity.type
_entity.pdbx_description
1 polymer ?
#
loop_
_entity_poly.entity_id
_entity_poly.type
_entity_poly.pdbx_seq_one_letter_code
_entity_poly.pdbx_strand_id
1 'polypeptide(L)'
;MDVVIGIDPHKATHTAVALGDGEVELGRLQIPSGRAQLHRLLTWAEPFPQRRWAIEGAEGLGVLLAQQLVAADQAVVDVPATLAARTRLLGNGRTNKNDPNDARSVAVTALRHRELRAVTTAGYNELLRLLAKRHIDLSNQRTRLVARLHALATELSPGGIAKTLSSTDAAKFLATVTPTDAVAQLRCDLIADLADLARIEAQSKQSERRIRDAVAASGTTVTDIYGIGPVVAAMLIGNTGDIARFANRDRYAAYNGTAPVEFSSGGRIVHRVSERGNRTLNHALHLAAMCQLRQRHSDGRAYFDRRVADGNTNKEAIRALKRQISNNVFRHLVRRPTLTAKDPGGHQDTTHQPARPAFIPTDRLFGEVTPGPTISYDSTATRRRDAPATAS
;
A
#
# COMPACT_ATOMS: atom_id res chain seq x y z
N MET A 1 -26.79 8.66 -23.81
CA MET A 1 -25.62 9.50 -23.50
C MET A 1 -24.97 8.89 -22.29
N ASP A 2 -23.71 8.50 -22.39
CA ASP A 2 -22.97 7.93 -21.27
C ASP A 2 -22.60 9.04 -20.29
N VAL A 3 -23.26 9.08 -19.13
CA VAL A 3 -22.98 10.07 -18.09
C VAL A 3 -21.95 9.52 -17.12
N VAL A 4 -20.93 10.32 -16.80
CA VAL A 4 -19.98 10.01 -15.73
C VAL A 4 -20.24 10.92 -14.55
N ILE A 5 -20.49 10.32 -13.39
CA ILE A 5 -20.71 11.04 -12.13
C ILE A 5 -19.46 10.92 -11.29
N GLY A 6 -18.68 12.00 -11.20
CA GLY A 6 -17.51 12.06 -10.33
C GLY A 6 -17.88 12.50 -8.93
N ILE A 7 -17.34 11.80 -7.94
CA ILE A 7 -17.49 12.14 -6.52
C ILE A 7 -16.10 12.23 -5.90
N ASP A 8 -15.85 13.36 -5.24
CA ASP A 8 -14.77 13.50 -4.26
C ASP A 8 -15.38 13.32 -2.85
N PRO A 9 -15.18 12.16 -2.20
CA PRO A 9 -15.75 11.90 -0.90
C PRO A 9 -15.03 12.70 0.18
N HIS A 10 -15.78 13.41 1.03
CA HIS A 10 -15.28 14.00 2.27
C HIS A 10 -16.01 13.43 3.50
N LYS A 11 -15.44 13.60 4.69
CA LYS A 11 -15.97 13.00 5.94
C LYS A 11 -17.35 13.53 6.30
N ALA A 12 -17.59 14.81 6.02
CA ALA A 12 -18.82 15.52 6.37
C ALA A 12 -19.81 15.56 5.21
N THR A 13 -19.32 15.66 3.98
CA THR A 13 -20.12 15.88 2.77
C THR A 13 -19.54 15.12 1.58
N HIS A 14 -20.37 14.83 0.59
CA HIS A 14 -19.95 14.33 -0.71
C HIS A 14 -20.41 15.32 -1.77
N THR A 15 -19.49 15.71 -2.65
CA THR A 15 -19.82 16.54 -3.81
C THR A 15 -19.79 15.65 -5.05
N ALA A 16 -20.90 15.62 -5.77
CA ALA A 16 -21.08 14.86 -7.00
C ALA A 16 -21.25 15.81 -8.19
N VAL A 17 -20.59 15.51 -9.30
CA VAL A 17 -20.70 16.26 -10.57
C VAL A 17 -20.97 15.27 -11.68
N ALA A 18 -22.08 15.46 -12.40
CA ALA A 18 -22.45 14.67 -13.57
C ALA A 18 -21.92 15.36 -14.84
N LEU A 19 -21.16 14.62 -15.63
CA LEU A 19 -20.65 15.06 -16.93
C LEU A 19 -21.23 14.20 -18.05
N GLY A 20 -21.65 14.86 -19.12
CA GLY A 20 -21.96 14.22 -20.40
C GLY A 20 -20.76 14.21 -21.34
N ASP A 21 -21.03 13.96 -22.62
CA ASP A 21 -20.03 13.99 -23.68
C ASP A 21 -19.34 15.36 -23.77
N GLY A 22 -18.05 15.37 -24.13
CA GLY A 22 -17.27 16.61 -24.26
C GLY A 22 -17.02 17.37 -22.95
N GLU A 23 -17.14 16.69 -21.80
CA GLU A 23 -16.97 17.28 -20.45
C GLU A 23 -18.02 18.35 -20.09
N VAL A 24 -19.18 18.34 -20.75
CA VAL A 24 -20.28 19.25 -20.42
C VAL A 24 -20.87 18.87 -19.06
N GLU A 25 -21.01 19.85 -18.17
CA GLU A 25 -21.65 19.64 -16.87
C GLU A 25 -23.16 19.54 -17.02
N LEU A 26 -23.73 18.41 -16.63
CA LEU A 26 -25.17 18.16 -16.66
C LEU A 26 -25.85 18.48 -15.32
N GLY A 27 -25.09 18.42 -14.24
CA GLY A 27 -25.60 18.74 -12.91
C GLY A 27 -24.54 18.58 -11.83
N ARG A 28 -24.85 19.14 -10.66
CA ARG A 28 -24.06 18.99 -9.44
C ARG A 28 -24.96 18.80 -8.22
N LEU A 29 -24.47 18.06 -7.25
CA LEU A 29 -25.14 17.85 -5.96
C LEU A 29 -24.11 17.79 -4.84
N GLN A 30 -24.39 18.48 -3.74
CA GLN A 30 -23.69 18.27 -2.48
C GLN A 30 -24.64 17.65 -1.46
N ILE A 31 -24.19 16.59 -0.79
CA ILE A 31 -24.96 15.91 0.25
C ILE A 31 -24.13 15.73 1.52
N PRO A 32 -24.75 15.67 2.71
CA PRO A 32 -24.09 15.18 3.91
C PRO A 32 -23.70 13.70 3.76
N SER A 33 -22.52 13.33 4.27
CA SER A 33 -22.12 11.95 4.50
C SER A 33 -22.96 11.39 5.66
N GLY A 34 -23.74 10.35 5.41
CA GLY A 34 -24.70 9.84 6.39
C GLY A 34 -25.65 8.78 5.85
N ARG A 35 -26.63 8.39 6.67
CA ARG A 35 -27.54 7.26 6.37
C ARG A 35 -28.32 7.42 5.06
N ALA A 36 -28.68 8.64 4.69
CA ALA A 36 -29.46 8.94 3.49
C ALA A 36 -28.61 9.14 2.22
N GLN A 37 -27.28 9.01 2.30
CA GLN A 37 -26.37 9.41 1.22
C GLN A 37 -26.62 8.66 -0.09
N LEU A 38 -26.79 7.34 -0.03
CA LEU A 38 -27.01 6.50 -1.21
C LEU A 38 -28.34 6.85 -1.87
N HIS A 39 -29.42 6.90 -1.10
CA HIS A 39 -30.75 7.22 -1.62
C HIS A 39 -30.75 8.59 -2.32
N ARG A 40 -30.20 9.63 -1.67
CA ARG A 40 -30.15 10.98 -2.25
C ARG A 40 -29.35 11.04 -3.55
N LEU A 41 -28.23 10.32 -3.63
CA LEU A 41 -27.43 10.25 -4.87
C LEU A 41 -28.18 9.55 -5.99
N LEU A 42 -28.83 8.41 -5.69
CA LEU A 42 -29.59 7.66 -6.69
C LEU A 42 -30.82 8.42 -7.19
N THR A 43 -31.57 9.10 -6.31
CA THR A 43 -32.69 9.96 -6.69
C THR A 43 -32.24 11.11 -7.58
N TRP A 44 -31.16 11.80 -7.21
CA TRP A 44 -30.63 12.88 -8.04
C TRP A 44 -30.11 12.39 -9.39
N ALA A 45 -29.58 11.16 -9.46
CA ALA A 45 -29.06 10.57 -10.68
C ALA A 45 -30.15 9.89 -11.55
N GLU A 46 -31.41 9.86 -11.12
CA GLU A 46 -32.53 9.27 -11.86
C GLU A 46 -32.65 9.76 -13.31
N PRO A 47 -32.44 11.07 -13.64
CA PRO A 47 -32.44 11.56 -15.01
C PRO A 47 -31.30 11.02 -15.90
N PHE A 48 -30.33 10.30 -15.33
CA PHE A 48 -29.15 9.76 -16.02
C PHE A 48 -29.22 8.22 -16.06
N PRO A 49 -29.99 7.59 -16.97
CA PRO A 49 -30.21 6.15 -16.97
C PRO A 49 -28.95 5.35 -17.35
N GLN A 50 -28.13 5.86 -18.26
CA GLN A 50 -26.82 5.30 -18.61
C GLN A 50 -25.74 6.08 -17.88
N ARG A 51 -25.33 5.59 -16.70
CA ARG A 51 -24.38 6.27 -15.83
C ARG A 51 -23.27 5.36 -15.31
N ARG A 52 -22.09 5.94 -15.14
CA ARG A 52 -20.96 5.35 -14.44
C ARG A 52 -20.54 6.26 -13.30
N TRP A 53 -20.34 5.70 -12.12
CA TRP A 53 -19.88 6.43 -10.95
C TRP A 53 -18.36 6.36 -10.85
N ALA A 54 -17.72 7.50 -10.68
CA ALA A 54 -16.29 7.63 -10.49
C ALA A 54 -16.04 8.17 -9.09
N ILE A 55 -15.43 7.37 -8.23
CA ILE A 55 -15.19 7.71 -6.83
C ILE A 55 -13.69 7.92 -6.62
N GLU A 56 -13.30 9.07 -6.10
CA GLU A 56 -11.92 9.26 -5.67
C GLU A 56 -11.58 8.36 -4.48
N GLY A 57 -10.53 7.54 -4.63
CA GLY A 57 -10.01 6.72 -3.54
C GLY A 57 -11.06 5.77 -2.95
N ALA A 58 -11.63 4.90 -3.78
CA ALA A 58 -12.61 3.89 -3.39
C ALA A 58 -12.06 2.80 -2.44
N GLU A 59 -10.75 2.74 -2.21
CA GLU A 59 -10.11 1.93 -1.15
C GLU A 59 -9.81 2.73 0.14
N GLY A 60 -10.03 4.05 0.11
CA GLY A 60 -9.78 5.00 1.18
C GLY A 60 -11.07 5.57 1.74
N LEU A 61 -11.19 6.91 1.73
CA LEU A 61 -12.37 7.58 2.29
C LEU A 61 -13.66 7.24 1.54
N GLY A 62 -13.56 6.97 0.24
CA GLY A 62 -14.70 6.62 -0.61
C GLY A 62 -15.21 5.19 -0.46
N VAL A 63 -14.57 4.34 0.35
CA VAL A 63 -14.85 2.90 0.38
C VAL A 63 -16.30 2.56 0.71
N LEU A 64 -16.87 3.22 1.72
CA LEU A 64 -18.26 2.96 2.13
C LEU A 64 -19.24 3.30 1.01
N LEU A 65 -19.09 4.50 0.43
CA LEU A 65 -19.98 4.97 -0.63
C LEU A 65 -19.85 4.10 -1.89
N ALA A 66 -18.61 3.75 -2.28
CA ALA A 66 -18.36 2.90 -3.42
C ALA A 66 -19.00 1.51 -3.24
N GLN A 67 -18.87 0.90 -2.06
CA GLN A 67 -19.50 -0.40 -1.77
C GLN A 67 -21.02 -0.31 -1.75
N GLN A 68 -21.59 0.77 -1.23
CA GLN A 68 -23.04 1.01 -1.26
C GLN A 68 -23.58 1.14 -2.68
N LEU A 69 -22.86 1.83 -3.57
CA LEU A 69 -23.23 1.97 -4.97
C LEU A 69 -23.13 0.63 -5.71
N VAL A 70 -22.05 -0.14 -5.49
CA VAL A 70 -21.90 -1.48 -6.06
C VAL A 70 -23.01 -2.42 -5.58
N ALA A 71 -23.38 -2.36 -4.30
CA ALA A 71 -24.48 -3.15 -3.74
C ALA A 71 -25.87 -2.73 -4.26
N ALA A 72 -25.99 -1.54 -4.87
CA ALA A 72 -27.17 -1.06 -5.57
C ALA A 72 -27.05 -1.26 -7.11
N ASP A 73 -26.25 -2.24 -7.53
CA ASP A 73 -26.00 -2.63 -8.92
C ASP A 73 -25.51 -1.48 -9.82
N GLN A 74 -24.83 -0.50 -9.24
CA GLN A 74 -24.25 0.60 -10.01
C GLN A 74 -22.85 0.24 -10.52
N ALA A 75 -22.52 0.70 -11.73
CA ALA A 75 -21.18 0.62 -12.29
C ALA A 75 -20.27 1.68 -11.63
N VAL A 76 -19.31 1.24 -10.81
CA VAL A 76 -18.42 2.12 -10.06
C VAL A 76 -16.96 1.90 -10.46
N VAL A 77 -16.21 2.98 -10.62
CA VAL A 77 -14.75 2.96 -10.76
C VAL A 77 -14.04 3.75 -9.68
N ASP A 78 -12.85 3.24 -9.32
CA ASP A 78 -11.90 3.93 -8.47
C ASP A 78 -11.06 4.91 -9.30
N VAL A 79 -11.04 6.16 -8.88
CA VAL A 79 -10.16 7.20 -9.43
C VAL A 79 -9.03 7.46 -8.44
N PRO A 80 -7.76 7.23 -8.82
CA PRO A 80 -6.64 7.59 -7.97
C PRO A 80 -6.56 9.11 -7.77
N ALA A 81 -6.45 9.54 -6.52
CA ALA A 81 -6.30 10.97 -6.16
C ALA A 81 -5.18 11.68 -6.93
N THR A 82 -4.07 10.99 -7.16
CA THR A 82 -2.94 11.54 -7.94
C THR A 82 -3.28 11.80 -9.40
N LEU A 83 -4.17 10.98 -9.99
CA LEU A 83 -4.63 11.15 -11.36
C LEU A 83 -5.67 12.27 -11.44
N ALA A 84 -6.65 12.29 -10.52
CA ALA A 84 -7.62 13.37 -10.40
C ALA A 84 -6.95 14.74 -10.20
N ALA A 85 -5.94 14.82 -9.33
CA ALA A 85 -5.17 16.04 -9.10
C ALA A 85 -4.42 16.52 -10.36
N ARG A 86 -3.87 15.61 -11.17
CA ARG A 86 -3.22 15.97 -12.46
C ARG A 86 -4.24 16.50 -13.46
N THR A 87 -5.40 15.85 -13.56
CA THR A 87 -6.50 16.31 -14.42
C THR A 87 -6.94 17.73 -14.05
N ARG A 88 -7.05 18.03 -12.75
CA ARG A 88 -7.38 19.39 -12.26
C ARG A 88 -6.36 20.45 -12.72
N LEU A 89 -5.07 20.14 -12.62
CA LEU A 89 -3.99 21.07 -12.99
C LEU A 89 -3.92 21.35 -14.49
N LEU A 90 -4.32 20.39 -15.32
CA LEU A 90 -4.33 20.52 -16.78
C LEU A 90 -5.62 21.17 -17.32
N GLY A 91 -6.57 21.52 -16.45
CA GLY A 91 -7.84 22.13 -16.85
C GLY A 91 -7.74 23.64 -17.07
N ASN A 92 -8.30 24.13 -18.17
CA ASN A 92 -8.37 25.57 -18.46
C ASN A 92 -9.44 26.25 -17.58
N GLY A 93 -9.02 27.04 -16.59
CA GLY A 93 -9.90 27.96 -15.85
C GLY A 93 -10.51 27.45 -14.52
N ARG A 94 -10.22 26.21 -14.09
CA ARG A 94 -10.73 25.62 -12.83
C ARG A 94 -9.64 24.97 -11.97
N THR A 95 -8.49 25.63 -11.87
CA THR A 95 -7.32 25.14 -11.13
C THR A 95 -7.46 25.29 -9.61
N ASN A 96 -8.28 26.23 -9.16
CA ASN A 96 -8.53 26.46 -7.73
C ASN A 96 -9.12 25.22 -7.06
N LYS A 97 -8.56 24.86 -5.91
CA LYS A 97 -9.02 23.71 -5.12
C LYS A 97 -10.33 24.05 -4.44
N ASN A 98 -11.40 23.36 -4.82
CA ASN A 98 -12.68 23.35 -4.13
C ASN A 98 -13.41 22.03 -4.43
N ASP A 99 -14.33 21.62 -3.56
CA ASP A 99 -14.98 20.31 -3.67
C ASP A 99 -15.68 20.07 -5.04
N PRO A 100 -16.36 21.06 -5.66
CA PRO A 100 -16.92 20.87 -7.00
C PRO A 100 -15.88 20.66 -8.09
N ASN A 101 -14.74 21.36 -8.04
CA ASN A 101 -13.66 21.19 -9.00
C ASN A 101 -12.95 19.85 -8.79
N ASP A 102 -12.80 19.40 -7.54
CA ASP A 102 -12.22 18.09 -7.23
C ASP A 102 -13.14 16.97 -7.76
N ALA A 103 -14.45 17.00 -7.44
CA ALA A 103 -15.44 16.05 -7.98
C ALA A 103 -15.53 16.07 -9.52
N ARG A 104 -15.46 17.25 -10.14
CA ARG A 104 -15.39 17.38 -11.60
C ARG A 104 -14.12 16.76 -12.15
N SER A 105 -12.97 16.95 -11.50
CA SER A 105 -11.70 16.36 -11.94
C SER A 105 -11.73 14.84 -11.87
N VAL A 106 -12.42 14.28 -10.89
CA VAL A 106 -12.71 12.84 -10.79
C VAL A 106 -13.54 12.37 -11.98
N ALA A 107 -14.63 13.09 -12.30
CA ALA A 107 -15.48 12.77 -13.46
C ALA A 107 -14.72 12.84 -14.79
N VAL A 108 -13.97 13.93 -15.03
CA VAL A 108 -13.15 14.11 -16.25
C VAL A 108 -12.10 13.00 -16.35
N THR A 109 -11.47 12.64 -15.23
CA THR A 109 -10.50 11.53 -15.22
C THR A 109 -11.14 10.23 -15.68
N ALA A 110 -12.35 9.92 -15.18
CA ALA A 110 -13.06 8.71 -15.58
C ALA A 110 -13.61 8.73 -17.01
N LEU A 111 -13.91 9.91 -17.56
CA LEU A 111 -14.22 10.08 -18.98
C LEU A 111 -13.00 9.80 -19.87
N ARG A 112 -11.83 10.36 -19.50
CA ARG A 112 -10.60 10.28 -20.31
C ARG A 112 -9.88 8.93 -20.18
N HIS A 113 -9.99 8.26 -19.04
CA HIS A 113 -9.30 6.99 -18.77
C HIS A 113 -10.27 5.80 -18.75
N ARG A 114 -10.28 5.00 -19.82
CA ARG A 114 -11.16 3.82 -19.91
C ARG A 114 -10.69 2.65 -19.04
N GLU A 115 -9.39 2.57 -18.75
CA GLU A 115 -8.76 1.48 -17.98
C GLU A 115 -8.78 1.69 -16.46
N LEU A 116 -9.71 2.49 -15.93
CA LEU A 116 -9.87 2.62 -14.48
C LEU A 116 -10.41 1.33 -13.87
N ARG A 117 -9.97 1.04 -12.65
CA ARG A 117 -10.35 -0.17 -11.94
C ARG A 117 -11.83 -0.10 -11.55
N ALA A 118 -12.61 -1.09 -11.98
CA ALA A 118 -13.95 -1.31 -11.47
C ALA A 118 -13.90 -1.63 -9.97
N VAL A 119 -14.77 -0.99 -9.19
CA VAL A 119 -14.97 -1.37 -7.79
C VAL A 119 -15.88 -2.59 -7.78
N THR A 120 -15.41 -3.67 -7.16
CA THR A 120 -16.21 -4.86 -6.91
C THR A 120 -16.65 -4.90 -5.45
N THR A 121 -17.57 -5.80 -5.12
CA THR A 121 -17.93 -6.08 -3.72
C THR A 121 -16.69 -6.44 -2.90
N ALA A 122 -16.68 -6.01 -1.64
CA ALA A 122 -15.58 -6.25 -0.73
C ALA A 122 -15.30 -7.76 -0.60
N GLY A 123 -14.16 -8.18 -1.12
CA GLY A 123 -13.76 -9.58 -1.14
C GLY A 123 -12.87 -9.99 0.04
N TYR A 124 -12.42 -11.24 0.00
CA TYR A 124 -11.58 -11.84 1.05
C TYR A 124 -10.27 -11.08 1.33
N ASN A 125 -9.71 -10.40 0.32
CA ASN A 125 -8.54 -9.55 0.47
C ASN A 125 -8.78 -8.39 1.47
N GLU A 126 -9.97 -7.79 1.45
CA GLU A 126 -10.32 -6.68 2.35
C GLU A 126 -10.40 -7.18 3.80
N LEU A 127 -10.97 -8.37 4.02
CA LEU A 127 -10.97 -9.03 5.33
C LEU A 127 -9.54 -9.20 5.86
N LEU A 128 -8.62 -9.75 5.04
CA LEU A 128 -7.22 -9.92 5.44
C LEU A 128 -6.53 -8.58 5.70
N ARG A 129 -6.83 -7.54 4.92
CA ARG A 129 -6.30 -6.18 5.11
C ARG A 129 -6.73 -5.60 6.45
N LEU A 130 -8.01 -5.72 6.81
CA LEU A 130 -8.55 -5.22 8.07
C LEU A 130 -7.98 -5.96 9.28
N LEU A 131 -7.88 -7.29 9.20
CA LEU A 131 -7.26 -8.10 10.26
C LEU A 131 -5.78 -7.73 10.45
N ALA A 132 -5.01 -7.64 9.37
CA ALA A 132 -3.61 -7.23 9.41
C ALA A 132 -3.44 -5.82 9.99
N LYS A 133 -4.29 -4.86 9.55
CA LYS A 133 -4.30 -3.50 10.09
C LYS A 133 -4.55 -3.50 11.61
N ARG A 134 -5.55 -4.23 12.09
CA ARG A 134 -5.84 -4.34 13.51
C ARG A 134 -4.66 -4.90 14.31
N HIS A 135 -3.98 -5.92 13.79
CA HIS A 135 -2.82 -6.51 14.46
C HIS A 135 -1.64 -5.54 14.56
N ILE A 136 -1.39 -4.76 13.50
CA ILE A 136 -0.36 -3.71 13.51
C ILE A 136 -0.72 -2.60 14.50
N ASP A 137 -1.99 -2.17 14.53
CA ASP A 137 -2.46 -1.14 15.47
C ASP A 137 -2.29 -1.59 16.92
N LEU A 138 -2.62 -2.86 17.23
CA LEU A 138 -2.39 -3.47 18.54
C LEU A 138 -0.90 -3.53 18.90
N SER A 139 -0.04 -3.92 17.95
CA SER A 139 1.42 -3.95 18.16
C SER A 139 1.96 -2.56 18.46
N ASN A 140 1.53 -1.54 17.74
CA ASN A 140 1.92 -0.14 17.99
C ASN A 140 1.43 0.38 19.35
N GLN A 141 0.21 0.02 19.75
CA GLN A 141 -0.31 0.35 21.08
C GLN A 141 0.53 -0.31 22.17
N ARG A 142 0.84 -1.60 22.02
CA ARG A 142 1.72 -2.33 22.94
C ARG A 142 3.10 -1.66 23.05
N THR A 143 3.73 -1.32 21.93
CA THR A 143 5.03 -0.64 21.92
C THR A 143 5.00 0.69 22.68
N ARG A 144 3.96 1.52 22.47
CA ARG A 144 3.81 2.78 23.21
C ARG A 144 3.65 2.57 24.71
N LEU A 145 2.84 1.59 25.12
CA LEU A 145 2.66 1.26 26.53
C LEU A 145 3.95 0.75 27.15
N VAL A 146 4.61 -0.23 26.54
CA VAL A 146 5.88 -0.78 27.04
C VAL A 146 6.95 0.31 27.14
N ALA A 147 7.05 1.22 26.17
CA ALA A 147 7.98 2.34 26.23
C ALA A 147 7.71 3.27 27.42
N ARG A 148 6.43 3.57 27.70
CA ARG A 148 6.04 4.35 28.89
C ARG A 148 6.40 3.63 30.19
N LEU A 149 6.13 2.32 30.26
CA LEU A 149 6.46 1.50 31.43
C LEU A 149 7.97 1.45 31.66
N HIS A 150 8.76 1.33 30.60
CA HIS A 150 10.23 1.38 30.70
C HIS A 150 10.73 2.71 31.26
N ALA A 151 10.19 3.84 30.80
CA ALA A 151 10.57 5.16 31.30
C ALA A 151 10.29 5.29 32.81
N LEU A 152 9.10 4.89 33.26
CA LEU A 152 8.76 4.91 34.68
C LEU A 152 9.62 3.95 35.50
N ALA A 153 9.90 2.75 35.00
CA ALA A 153 10.73 1.77 35.67
C ALA A 153 12.18 2.25 35.86
N THR A 154 12.74 2.99 34.89
CA THR A 154 14.09 3.57 35.02
C THR A 154 14.17 4.66 36.08
N GLU A 155 13.05 5.30 36.45
CA GLU A 155 12.99 6.26 37.55
C GLU A 155 12.79 5.61 38.92
N LEU A 156 12.42 4.32 38.96
CA LEU A 156 12.18 3.56 40.20
C LEU A 156 13.35 2.65 40.59
N SER A 157 14.13 2.17 39.62
CA SER A 157 15.23 1.25 39.88
C SER A 157 16.41 1.49 38.93
N PRO A 158 17.66 1.55 39.44
CA PRO A 158 18.85 1.58 38.60
C PRO A 158 18.87 0.41 37.61
N GLY A 159 18.97 0.72 36.31
CA GLY A 159 18.93 -0.29 35.24
C GLY A 159 17.52 -0.67 34.76
N GLY A 160 16.46 -0.27 35.47
CA GLY A 160 15.06 -0.45 35.06
C GLY A 160 14.67 -1.92 34.88
N ILE A 161 13.93 -2.20 33.79
CA ILE A 161 13.40 -3.53 33.45
C ILE A 161 13.95 -4.05 32.11
N ALA A 162 13.84 -5.35 31.90
CA ALA A 162 14.25 -6.01 30.66
C ALA A 162 13.58 -5.37 29.43
N LYS A 163 14.32 -5.32 28.29
CA LYS A 163 13.83 -4.70 27.04
C LYS A 163 12.56 -5.36 26.48
N THR A 164 12.32 -6.62 26.80
CA THR A 164 11.09 -7.33 26.50
C THR A 164 10.27 -7.44 27.77
N LEU A 165 9.13 -6.75 27.79
CA LEU A 165 8.25 -6.68 28.95
C LEU A 165 6.90 -7.31 28.61
N SER A 166 6.50 -8.34 29.33
CA SER A 166 5.11 -8.78 29.40
C SER A 166 4.38 -8.12 30.58
N SER A 167 3.05 -8.21 30.58
CA SER A 167 2.24 -7.83 31.75
C SER A 167 2.69 -8.54 33.03
N THR A 168 3.08 -9.81 32.93
CA THR A 168 3.62 -10.59 34.05
C THR A 168 4.98 -10.09 34.52
N ASP A 169 5.87 -9.72 33.61
CA ASP A 169 7.21 -9.22 33.96
C ASP A 169 7.13 -7.86 34.67
N ALA A 170 6.22 -6.99 34.23
CA ALA A 170 5.99 -5.71 34.88
C ALA A 170 5.40 -5.87 36.29
N ALA A 171 4.48 -6.83 36.48
CA ALA A 171 3.97 -7.17 37.81
C ALA A 171 5.07 -7.71 38.74
N LYS A 172 5.97 -8.56 38.22
CA LYS A 172 7.13 -9.06 38.98
C LYS A 172 8.08 -7.92 39.37
N PHE A 173 8.33 -6.97 38.47
CA PHE A 173 9.16 -5.81 38.78
C PHE A 173 8.55 -4.97 39.90
N LEU A 174 7.25 -4.66 39.84
CA LEU A 174 6.58 -3.92 40.89
C LEU A 174 6.69 -4.60 42.26
N ALA A 175 6.64 -5.93 42.32
CA ALA A 175 6.82 -6.67 43.57
C ALA A 175 8.23 -6.54 44.19
N THR A 176 9.22 -6.09 43.41
CA THR A 176 10.60 -5.85 43.89
C THR A 176 10.86 -4.41 44.32
N VAL A 177 9.95 -3.48 44.02
CA VAL A 177 10.11 -2.06 44.30
C VAL A 177 9.34 -1.70 45.57
N THR A 178 10.03 -1.11 46.54
CA THR A 178 9.39 -0.50 47.71
C THR A 178 9.39 1.02 47.53
N PRO A 179 8.24 1.67 47.28
CA PRO A 179 8.18 3.10 47.06
C PRO A 179 8.52 3.85 48.36
N THR A 180 9.42 4.84 48.27
CA THR A 180 9.92 5.61 49.42
C THR A 180 9.18 6.92 49.64
N ASP A 181 8.46 7.42 48.63
CA ASP A 181 7.70 8.66 48.69
C ASP A 181 6.42 8.60 47.83
N ALA A 182 5.60 9.66 47.90
CA ALA A 182 4.35 9.75 47.15
C ALA A 182 4.52 9.75 45.63
N VAL A 183 5.67 10.24 45.12
CA VAL A 183 5.96 10.27 43.68
C VAL A 183 6.31 8.86 43.20
N ALA A 184 7.12 8.13 43.95
CA ALA A 184 7.44 6.73 43.71
C ALA A 184 6.18 5.85 43.79
N GLN A 185 5.28 6.11 44.74
CA GLN A 185 3.99 5.44 44.81
C GLN A 185 3.15 5.71 43.55
N LEU A 186 3.00 6.98 43.15
CA LEU A 186 2.27 7.32 41.92
C LEU A 186 2.87 6.65 40.67
N ARG A 187 4.21 6.58 40.57
CA ARG A 187 4.86 5.83 39.48
C ARG A 187 4.51 4.35 39.51
N CYS A 188 4.49 3.73 40.70
CA CYS A 188 4.08 2.34 40.86
C CYS A 188 2.62 2.14 40.46
N ASP A 189 1.72 3.04 40.83
CA ASP A 189 0.30 3.00 40.45
C ASP A 189 0.12 3.15 38.93
N LEU A 190 0.84 4.09 38.30
CA LEU A 190 0.83 4.29 36.85
C LEU A 190 1.43 3.11 36.08
N ILE A 191 2.41 2.41 36.65
CA ILE A 191 2.89 1.15 36.10
C ILE A 191 1.82 0.09 36.31
N ALA A 192 1.20 -0.02 37.49
CA ALA A 192 0.21 -1.03 37.86
C ALA A 192 -1.10 -0.94 37.06
N ASP A 193 -1.39 0.19 36.42
CA ASP A 193 -2.38 0.36 35.34
C ASP A 193 -2.04 -0.47 34.05
N LEU A 194 -1.42 -1.65 34.21
CA LEU A 194 -1.14 -2.66 33.18
C LEU A 194 -2.38 -3.40 32.70
N ALA A 195 -3.57 -3.14 33.24
CA ALA A 195 -4.80 -3.73 32.73
C ALA A 195 -4.91 -3.55 31.21
N ASP A 196 -4.43 -2.42 30.70
CA ASP A 196 -4.31 -2.15 29.28
C ASP A 196 -3.28 -3.03 28.55
N LEU A 197 -2.11 -3.28 29.15
CA LEU A 197 -1.10 -4.15 28.57
C LEU A 197 -1.61 -5.60 28.47
N ALA A 198 -2.17 -6.14 29.56
CA ALA A 198 -2.73 -7.50 29.57
C ALA A 198 -3.88 -7.65 28.55
N ARG A 199 -4.77 -6.65 28.48
CA ARG A 199 -5.85 -6.57 27.50
C ARG A 199 -5.33 -6.55 26.07
N ILE A 200 -4.33 -5.72 25.76
CA ILE A 200 -3.72 -5.64 24.42
C ILE A 200 -3.00 -6.94 24.06
N GLU A 201 -2.33 -7.59 25.01
CA GLU A 201 -1.69 -8.90 24.80
C GLU A 201 -2.73 -9.98 24.46
N ALA A 202 -3.84 -10.03 25.20
CA ALA A 202 -4.95 -10.95 24.91
C ALA A 202 -5.59 -10.67 23.53
N GLN A 203 -5.86 -9.41 23.21
CA GLN A 203 -6.38 -9.00 21.91
C GLN A 203 -5.41 -9.31 20.77
N SER A 204 -4.10 -9.18 20.99
CA SER A 204 -3.07 -9.50 20.00
C SER A 204 -3.06 -11.00 19.69
N LYS A 205 -3.12 -11.87 20.71
CA LYS A 205 -3.23 -13.33 20.53
C LYS A 205 -4.50 -13.70 19.76
N GLN A 206 -5.64 -13.11 20.11
CA GLN A 206 -6.90 -13.35 19.39
C GLN A 206 -6.81 -12.88 17.93
N SER A 207 -6.22 -11.71 17.69
CA SER A 207 -6.03 -11.17 16.34
C SER A 207 -5.12 -12.08 15.50
N GLU A 208 -4.03 -12.61 16.08
CA GLU A 208 -3.14 -13.54 15.40
C GLU A 208 -3.85 -14.85 15.03
N ARG A 209 -4.69 -15.39 15.94
CA ARG A 209 -5.51 -16.57 15.65
C ARG A 209 -6.46 -16.32 14.47
N ARG A 210 -7.22 -15.22 14.49
CA ARG A 210 -8.12 -14.86 13.39
C ARG A 210 -7.40 -14.72 12.06
N ILE A 211 -6.20 -14.13 12.07
CA ILE A 211 -5.36 -14.02 10.87
C ILE A 211 -4.92 -15.41 10.39
N ARG A 212 -4.45 -16.28 11.29
CA ARG A 212 -4.03 -17.64 10.95
C ARG A 212 -5.15 -18.43 10.30
N ASP A 213 -6.33 -18.41 10.90
CA ASP A 213 -7.51 -19.11 10.39
C ASP A 213 -7.94 -18.56 9.03
N ALA A 214 -7.94 -17.23 8.86
CA ALA A 214 -8.28 -16.59 7.58
C ALA A 214 -7.25 -16.87 6.47
N VAL A 215 -5.95 -16.82 6.79
CA VAL A 215 -4.90 -17.14 5.81
C VAL A 215 -4.97 -18.60 5.40
N ALA A 216 -5.20 -19.52 6.34
CA ALA A 216 -5.41 -20.94 6.02
C ALA A 216 -6.63 -21.15 5.11
N ALA A 217 -7.77 -20.53 5.45
CA ALA A 217 -9.00 -20.62 4.65
C ALA A 217 -8.87 -20.00 3.25
N SER A 218 -7.93 -19.06 3.03
CA SER A 218 -7.67 -18.52 1.69
C SER A 218 -7.03 -19.52 0.72
N GLY A 219 -6.47 -20.64 1.22
CA GLY A 219 -5.74 -21.61 0.42
C GLY A 219 -4.46 -21.05 -0.22
N THR A 220 -3.95 -19.91 0.27
CA THR A 220 -2.75 -19.29 -0.30
C THR A 220 -1.49 -20.13 -0.07
N THR A 221 -0.60 -20.14 -1.05
CA THR A 221 0.75 -20.74 -0.95
C THR A 221 1.80 -19.71 -0.57
N VAL A 222 1.43 -18.44 -0.33
CA VAL A 222 2.37 -17.36 0.01
C VAL A 222 3.13 -17.64 1.32
N THR A 223 2.53 -18.41 2.22
CA THR A 223 3.17 -18.86 3.47
C THR A 223 4.27 -19.91 3.28
N ASP A 224 4.35 -20.53 2.10
CA ASP A 224 5.40 -21.49 1.77
C ASP A 224 6.76 -20.79 1.56
N ILE A 225 6.74 -19.49 1.32
CA ILE A 225 7.94 -18.66 1.23
C ILE A 225 8.51 -18.51 2.65
N TYR A 226 9.73 -19.01 2.86
CA TYR A 226 10.41 -18.92 4.15
C TYR A 226 10.42 -17.48 4.69
N GLY A 227 10.05 -17.32 5.96
CA GLY A 227 9.96 -16.01 6.62
C GLY A 227 8.62 -15.29 6.41
N ILE A 228 7.69 -15.86 5.65
CA ILE A 228 6.33 -15.34 5.51
C ILE A 228 5.36 -16.17 6.36
N GLY A 229 5.11 -15.72 7.59
CA GLY A 229 4.06 -16.26 8.44
C GLY A 229 2.67 -15.68 8.14
N PRO A 230 1.60 -16.14 8.81
CA PRO A 230 0.23 -15.70 8.56
C PRO A 230 0.01 -14.19 8.62
N VAL A 231 0.63 -13.50 9.58
CA VAL A 231 0.54 -12.02 9.68
C VAL A 231 1.12 -11.34 8.45
N VAL A 232 2.32 -11.75 8.03
CA VAL A 232 2.98 -11.19 6.84
C VAL A 232 2.19 -11.53 5.57
N ALA A 233 1.65 -12.75 5.48
CA ALA A 233 0.79 -13.17 4.37
C ALA A 233 -0.48 -12.31 4.28
N ALA A 234 -1.19 -12.08 5.40
CA ALA A 234 -2.36 -11.21 5.43
C ALA A 234 -2.05 -9.77 5.03
N MET A 235 -0.90 -9.23 5.47
CA MET A 235 -0.42 -7.92 5.02
C MET A 235 -0.19 -7.89 3.51
N LEU A 236 0.47 -8.91 2.95
CA LEU A 236 0.79 -9.01 1.53
C LEU A 236 -0.49 -9.13 0.69
N ILE A 237 -1.35 -10.10 1.00
CA ILE A 237 -2.58 -10.37 0.25
C ILE A 237 -3.54 -9.18 0.36
N GLY A 238 -3.80 -8.71 1.58
CA GLY A 238 -4.77 -7.65 1.81
C GLY A 238 -4.40 -6.31 1.17
N ASN A 239 -3.12 -5.93 1.16
CA ASN A 239 -2.68 -4.69 0.52
C ASN A 239 -2.37 -4.86 -0.98
N THR A 240 -2.18 -6.10 -1.45
CA THR A 240 -2.07 -6.37 -2.88
C THR A 240 -3.42 -6.29 -3.57
N GLY A 241 -4.50 -6.71 -2.90
CA GLY A 241 -5.82 -6.78 -3.53
C GLY A 241 -5.83 -7.79 -4.67
N ASP A 242 -6.47 -7.47 -5.78
CA ASP A 242 -6.41 -8.30 -6.98
C ASP A 242 -5.00 -8.24 -7.60
N ILE A 243 -4.35 -9.40 -7.72
CA ILE A 243 -3.02 -9.54 -8.32
C ILE A 243 -3.05 -9.30 -9.83
N ALA A 244 -4.18 -9.57 -10.50
CA ALA A 244 -4.32 -9.43 -11.95
C ALA A 244 -4.18 -7.98 -12.44
N ARG A 245 -4.34 -7.00 -11.53
CA ARG A 245 -4.08 -5.58 -11.83
C ARG A 245 -2.61 -5.28 -12.16
N PHE A 246 -1.69 -6.20 -11.86
CA PHE A 246 -0.28 -6.06 -12.18
C PHE A 246 0.08 -6.94 -13.37
N ALA A 247 0.35 -6.29 -14.52
CA ALA A 247 0.72 -6.98 -15.76
C ALA A 247 1.94 -7.91 -15.59
N ASN A 248 2.87 -7.57 -14.70
CA ASN A 248 4.05 -8.39 -14.43
C ASN A 248 4.64 -8.11 -13.03
N ARG A 249 5.63 -8.95 -12.66
CA ARG A 249 6.36 -8.87 -11.40
C ARG A 249 7.06 -7.52 -11.16
N ASP A 250 7.44 -6.80 -12.22
CA ASP A 250 8.14 -5.53 -12.11
C ASP A 250 7.17 -4.39 -11.79
N ARG A 251 5.95 -4.42 -12.35
CA ARG A 251 4.86 -3.52 -11.94
C ARG A 251 4.47 -3.74 -10.48
N TYR A 252 4.40 -5.00 -10.03
CA TYR A 252 4.18 -5.31 -8.62
C TYR A 252 5.30 -4.76 -7.73
N ALA A 253 6.56 -4.91 -8.15
CA ALA A 253 7.72 -4.40 -7.42
C ALA A 253 7.77 -2.87 -7.34
N ALA A 254 7.37 -2.18 -8.41
CA ALA A 254 7.23 -0.73 -8.41
C ALA A 254 6.16 -0.28 -7.40
N TYR A 255 5.00 -0.97 -7.40
CA TYR A 255 3.92 -0.69 -6.46
C TYR A 255 4.31 -0.94 -5.00
N ASN A 256 5.01 -2.03 -4.69
CA ASN A 256 5.45 -2.35 -3.34
C ASN A 256 6.79 -1.69 -2.93
N GLY A 257 7.37 -0.85 -3.80
CA GLY A 257 8.60 -0.09 -3.53
C GLY A 257 9.87 -0.95 -3.44
N THR A 258 9.89 -2.15 -4.04
CA THR A 258 11.11 -2.97 -4.15
C THR A 258 11.79 -2.88 -5.51
N ALA A 259 11.17 -2.23 -6.50
CA ALA A 259 11.83 -1.94 -7.77
C ALA A 259 13.09 -1.07 -7.54
N PRO A 260 14.23 -1.41 -8.17
CA PRO A 260 15.41 -0.55 -8.12
C PRO A 260 15.10 0.78 -8.80
N VAL A 261 15.42 1.90 -8.13
CA VAL A 261 15.31 3.23 -8.72
C VAL A 261 16.71 3.72 -9.03
N GLU A 262 17.03 3.81 -10.32
CA GLU A 262 18.30 4.36 -10.78
C GLU A 262 18.43 5.83 -10.41
N PHE A 263 19.57 6.19 -9.83
CA PHE A 263 20.01 7.54 -9.60
C PHE A 263 21.44 7.66 -10.11
N SER A 264 21.67 8.48 -11.13
CA SER A 264 23.01 8.76 -11.65
C SER A 264 23.36 10.23 -11.43
N SER A 265 24.57 10.49 -10.93
CA SER A 265 25.22 11.80 -11.01
C SER A 265 26.72 11.58 -11.24
N GLY A 266 27.29 12.17 -12.29
CA GLY A 266 28.73 12.08 -12.58
C GLY A 266 29.25 10.67 -12.89
N GLY A 267 28.50 9.85 -13.64
CA GLY A 267 28.95 8.55 -14.14
C GLY A 267 28.79 7.35 -13.17
N ARG A 268 28.43 7.58 -11.90
CA ARG A 268 28.10 6.51 -10.95
C ARG A 268 26.60 6.24 -10.94
N ILE A 269 26.19 5.04 -11.36
CA ILE A 269 24.80 4.56 -11.22
C ILE A 269 24.63 3.96 -9.82
N VAL A 270 23.74 4.54 -9.02
CA VAL A 270 23.38 4.02 -7.69
C VAL A 270 21.88 3.77 -7.65
N HIS A 271 21.47 2.59 -7.17
CA HIS A 271 20.05 2.31 -6.98
C HIS A 271 19.61 2.73 -5.58
N ARG A 272 18.70 3.72 -5.50
CA ARG A 272 18.12 4.22 -4.24
C ARG A 272 16.84 3.47 -3.88
N VAL A 273 16.45 3.58 -2.62
CA VAL A 273 15.14 3.10 -2.16
C VAL A 273 14.06 3.96 -2.81
N SER A 274 13.06 3.33 -3.42
CA SER A 274 11.89 4.08 -3.85
C SER A 274 11.15 4.66 -2.65
N GLU A 275 11.02 5.99 -2.61
CA GLU A 275 10.11 6.65 -1.66
C GLU A 275 8.65 6.55 -2.09
N ARG A 276 8.42 6.07 -3.32
CA ARG A 276 7.12 5.92 -3.94
C ARG A 276 6.75 4.42 -3.92
N GLY A 277 5.70 4.06 -3.20
CA GLY A 277 5.22 2.67 -3.10
C GLY A 277 4.47 2.40 -1.80
N ASN A 278 3.72 1.30 -1.78
CA ASN A 278 2.94 0.87 -0.62
C ASN A 278 3.88 0.48 0.53
N ARG A 279 3.93 1.32 1.56
CA ARG A 279 4.82 1.15 2.72
C ARG A 279 4.51 -0.10 3.53
N THR A 280 3.24 -0.50 3.60
CA THR A 280 2.82 -1.73 4.30
C THR A 280 3.37 -2.97 3.60
N LEU A 281 3.24 -3.05 2.27
CA LEU A 281 3.84 -4.14 1.49
C LEU A 281 5.37 -4.15 1.60
N ASN A 282 6.00 -2.98 1.51
CA ASN A 282 7.45 -2.87 1.64
C ASN A 282 7.95 -3.34 3.00
N HIS A 283 7.20 -3.01 4.07
CA HIS A 283 7.48 -3.45 5.43
C HIS A 283 7.28 -4.96 5.59
N ALA A 284 6.19 -5.54 5.05
CA ALA A 284 5.97 -6.99 5.06
C ALA A 284 7.13 -7.76 4.39
N LEU A 285 7.59 -7.27 3.23
CA LEU A 285 8.74 -7.85 2.53
C LEU A 285 10.05 -7.68 3.32
N HIS A 286 10.19 -6.60 4.07
CA HIS A 286 11.33 -6.39 4.96
C HIS A 286 11.30 -7.36 6.15
N LEU A 287 10.15 -7.57 6.79
CA LEU A 287 10.00 -8.56 7.86
C LEU A 287 10.39 -9.96 7.39
N ALA A 288 9.91 -10.37 6.20
CA ALA A 288 10.28 -11.64 5.60
C ALA A 288 11.80 -11.76 5.36
N ALA A 289 12.43 -10.69 4.83
CA ALA A 289 13.87 -10.65 4.63
C ALA A 289 14.65 -10.78 5.94
N MET A 290 14.24 -10.06 7.01
CA MET A 290 14.90 -10.15 8.30
C MET A 290 14.75 -11.55 8.93
N CYS A 291 13.60 -12.19 8.77
CA CYS A 291 13.40 -13.58 9.19
C CYS A 291 14.35 -14.54 8.46
N GLN A 292 14.52 -14.39 7.15
CA GLN A 292 15.49 -15.18 6.37
C GLN A 292 16.92 -14.93 6.87
N LEU A 293 17.37 -13.67 6.99
CA LEU A 293 18.75 -13.35 7.38
C LEU A 293 19.15 -13.84 8.78
N ARG A 294 18.18 -13.88 9.72
CA ARG A 294 18.40 -14.40 11.07
C ARG A 294 18.77 -15.88 11.06
N GLN A 295 18.37 -16.62 10.03
CA GLN A 295 18.48 -18.07 9.96
C GLN A 295 19.57 -18.47 8.97
N ARG A 296 20.67 -19.04 9.49
CA ARG A 296 21.88 -19.35 8.70
C ARG A 296 21.63 -20.31 7.53
N HIS A 297 20.67 -21.22 7.68
CA HIS A 297 20.34 -22.24 6.69
C HIS A 297 19.33 -21.77 5.63
N SER A 298 18.87 -20.52 5.68
CA SER A 298 17.87 -20.05 4.71
C SER A 298 18.51 -19.65 3.37
N ASP A 299 17.82 -19.94 2.26
CA ASP A 299 18.25 -19.51 0.92
C ASP A 299 18.43 -17.99 0.82
N GLY A 300 17.62 -17.23 1.56
CA GLY A 300 17.73 -15.77 1.61
C GLY A 300 19.02 -15.28 2.26
N ARG A 301 19.51 -16.01 3.27
CA ARG A 301 20.83 -15.74 3.87
C ARG A 301 21.95 -16.05 2.87
N ALA A 302 21.90 -17.20 2.22
CA ALA A 302 22.87 -17.56 1.19
C ALA A 302 22.89 -16.56 0.02
N TYR A 303 21.72 -16.07 -0.40
CA TYR A 303 21.61 -15.01 -1.41
C TYR A 303 22.24 -13.70 -0.94
N PHE A 304 21.94 -13.26 0.30
CA PHE A 304 22.53 -12.05 0.87
C PHE A 304 24.06 -12.14 0.96
N ASP A 305 24.60 -13.23 1.49
CA ASP A 305 26.04 -13.43 1.64
C ASP A 305 26.74 -13.41 0.27
N ARG A 306 26.13 -14.01 -0.76
CA ARG A 306 26.62 -13.93 -2.15
C ARG A 306 26.67 -12.50 -2.68
N ARG A 307 25.61 -11.72 -2.47
CA ARG A 307 25.57 -10.30 -2.90
C ARG A 307 26.66 -9.48 -2.21
N VAL A 308 26.90 -9.73 -0.93
CA VAL A 308 28.00 -9.07 -0.20
C VAL A 308 29.36 -9.47 -0.77
N ALA A 309 29.55 -10.75 -1.10
CA ALA A 309 30.77 -11.24 -1.77
C ALA A 309 30.96 -10.62 -3.16
N ASP A 310 29.87 -10.33 -3.89
CA ASP A 310 29.88 -9.62 -5.18
C ASP A 310 30.17 -8.10 -5.02
N GLY A 311 30.46 -7.61 -3.81
CA GLY A 311 30.83 -6.22 -3.53
C GLY A 311 29.65 -5.30 -3.17
N ASN A 312 28.42 -5.82 -2.99
CA ASN A 312 27.32 -5.01 -2.51
C ASN A 312 27.46 -4.64 -1.03
N THR A 313 27.07 -3.42 -0.69
CA THR A 313 26.86 -3.05 0.71
C THR A 313 25.73 -3.86 1.34
N ASN A 314 25.73 -4.04 2.66
CA ASN A 314 24.64 -4.70 3.39
C ASN A 314 23.25 -4.14 3.02
N LYS A 315 23.14 -2.81 2.84
CA LYS A 315 21.88 -2.17 2.46
C LYS A 315 21.44 -2.56 1.05
N GLU A 316 22.36 -2.65 0.09
CA GLU A 316 22.07 -3.07 -1.28
C GLU A 316 21.71 -4.56 -1.35
N ALA A 317 22.44 -5.42 -0.62
CA ALA A 317 22.13 -6.84 -0.52
C ALA A 317 20.73 -7.09 0.08
N ILE A 318 20.35 -6.37 1.14
CA ILE A 318 18.98 -6.43 1.70
C ILE A 318 17.93 -5.97 0.68
N ARG A 319 18.19 -4.92 -0.10
CA ARG A 319 17.26 -4.46 -1.15
C ARG A 319 17.07 -5.50 -2.23
N ALA A 320 18.16 -6.11 -2.69
CA ALA A 320 18.13 -7.20 -3.67
C ALA A 320 17.33 -8.40 -3.12
N LEU A 321 17.56 -8.78 -1.86
CA LEU A 321 16.79 -9.85 -1.21
C LEU A 321 15.29 -9.53 -1.14
N LYS A 322 14.91 -8.31 -0.73
CA LYS A 322 13.50 -7.88 -0.74
C LYS A 322 12.89 -7.94 -2.14
N ARG A 323 13.64 -7.55 -3.18
CA ARG A 323 13.20 -7.65 -4.59
C ARG A 323 12.99 -9.11 -5.01
N GLN A 324 13.84 -10.03 -4.58
CA GLN A 324 13.70 -11.46 -4.82
C GLN A 324 12.46 -12.03 -4.11
N ILE A 325 12.25 -11.70 -2.83
CA ILE A 325 11.06 -12.12 -2.08
C ILE A 325 9.78 -11.57 -2.76
N SER A 326 9.79 -10.30 -3.18
CA SER A 326 8.70 -9.67 -3.96
C SER A 326 8.37 -10.46 -5.24
N ASN A 327 9.39 -10.93 -5.96
CA ASN A 327 9.20 -11.79 -7.14
C ASN A 327 8.59 -13.15 -6.80
N ASN A 328 8.99 -13.76 -5.69
CA ASN A 328 8.42 -15.04 -5.25
C ASN A 328 6.95 -14.83 -4.83
N VAL A 329 6.65 -13.80 -4.04
CA VAL A 329 5.29 -13.46 -3.62
C VAL A 329 4.39 -13.26 -4.85
N PHE A 330 4.83 -12.50 -5.86
CA PHE A 330 4.07 -12.35 -7.10
C PHE A 330 3.75 -13.70 -7.75
N ARG A 331 4.73 -14.61 -7.86
CA ARG A 331 4.52 -15.95 -8.42
C ARG A 331 3.50 -16.76 -7.63
N HIS A 332 3.55 -16.74 -6.30
CA HIS A 332 2.59 -17.45 -5.44
C HIS A 332 1.18 -16.85 -5.51
N LEU A 333 1.06 -15.52 -5.62
CA LEU A 333 -0.23 -14.86 -5.76
C LEU A 333 -0.89 -15.12 -7.12
N VAL A 334 -0.11 -15.21 -8.19
CA VAL A 334 -0.61 -15.56 -9.53
C VAL A 334 -0.98 -17.04 -9.61
N ARG A 335 -0.19 -17.92 -8.98
CA ARG A 335 -0.49 -19.36 -8.84
C ARG A 335 -1.54 -19.57 -7.76
N ARG A 336 -2.77 -19.07 -7.96
CA ARG A 336 -3.88 -19.48 -7.10
C ARG A 336 -4.10 -20.98 -7.31
N PRO A 337 -4.16 -21.82 -6.25
CA PRO A 337 -4.73 -23.13 -6.42
C PRO A 337 -6.16 -22.94 -6.92
N THR A 338 -6.50 -23.58 -8.03
CA THR A 338 -7.89 -23.82 -8.38
C THR A 338 -8.50 -24.53 -7.18
N LEU A 339 -9.34 -23.83 -6.42
CA LEU A 339 -10.35 -24.50 -5.63
C LEU A 339 -11.17 -25.26 -6.66
N THR A 340 -10.90 -26.56 -6.81
CA THR A 340 -11.82 -27.47 -7.48
C THR A 340 -13.10 -27.38 -6.66
N ALA A 341 -14.04 -26.55 -7.11
CA ALA A 341 -15.42 -26.70 -6.72
C ALA A 341 -15.73 -28.19 -6.96
N LYS A 342 -16.07 -28.92 -5.90
CA LYS A 342 -16.73 -30.20 -6.07
C LYS A 342 -18.06 -29.90 -6.76
N ASP A 343 -18.05 -30.05 -8.07
CA ASP A 343 -19.26 -30.01 -8.88
C ASP A 343 -20.09 -31.24 -8.48
N PRO A 344 -21.34 -31.08 -8.00
CA PRO A 344 -22.23 -32.22 -7.87
C PRO A 344 -22.68 -32.58 -9.29
N GLY A 345 -21.98 -33.54 -9.88
CA GLY A 345 -22.32 -34.33 -11.07
C GLY A 345 -23.35 -33.75 -12.06
N GLY A 346 -22.90 -33.42 -13.27
CA GLY A 346 -23.79 -33.10 -14.38
C GLY A 346 -23.10 -33.16 -15.74
N HIS A 347 -23.15 -34.34 -16.36
CA HIS A 347 -23.00 -34.69 -17.78
C HIS A 347 -21.80 -34.21 -18.63
N GLN A 348 -21.16 -35.22 -19.23
CA GLN A 348 -20.19 -35.16 -20.31
C GLN A 348 -20.85 -34.81 -21.65
N ASP A 349 -20.13 -34.01 -22.44
CA ASP A 349 -20.02 -33.96 -23.90
C ASP A 349 -20.29 -32.58 -24.50
N THR A 350 -19.21 -31.82 -24.72
CA THR A 350 -19.05 -31.04 -25.94
C THR A 350 -17.58 -30.70 -26.17
N THR A 351 -17.02 -31.27 -27.23
CA THR A 351 -15.67 -31.07 -27.72
C THR A 351 -15.54 -29.65 -28.31
N HIS A 352 -14.83 -28.76 -27.62
CA HIS A 352 -14.27 -27.56 -28.26
C HIS A 352 -12.79 -27.42 -27.88
N GLN A 353 -11.93 -27.81 -28.80
CA GLN A 353 -10.51 -27.46 -28.80
C GLN A 353 -10.35 -25.94 -28.70
N PRO A 354 -9.63 -25.40 -27.70
CA PRO A 354 -9.10 -24.05 -27.81
C PRO A 354 -7.87 -24.07 -28.70
N ALA A 355 -7.91 -23.24 -29.75
CA ALA A 355 -6.83 -23.01 -30.68
C ALA A 355 -5.52 -22.60 -29.98
N ARG A 356 -4.41 -23.13 -30.48
CA ARG A 356 -3.03 -22.77 -30.09
C ARG A 356 -2.82 -21.25 -30.22
N PRO A 357 -2.29 -20.56 -29.20
CA PRO A 357 -1.65 -19.26 -29.41
C PRO A 357 -0.32 -19.48 -30.13
N ALA A 358 -0.09 -18.65 -31.15
CA ALA A 358 1.09 -18.65 -32.01
C ALA A 358 2.41 -18.46 -31.25
N PHE A 359 3.47 -18.98 -31.87
CA PHE A 359 4.89 -18.78 -31.54
C PHE A 359 5.20 -17.37 -31.03
N ILE A 360 5.87 -17.28 -29.87
CA ILE A 360 6.55 -16.07 -29.39
C ILE A 360 8.01 -16.16 -29.84
N PRO A 361 8.53 -15.24 -30.68
CA PRO A 361 9.96 -15.18 -30.95
C PRO A 361 10.72 -14.78 -29.68
N THR A 362 11.63 -15.64 -29.25
CA THR A 362 12.72 -15.30 -28.34
C THR A 362 13.71 -14.35 -29.04
N ASP A 363 14.32 -13.48 -28.23
CA ASP A 363 15.37 -12.52 -28.58
C ASP A 363 14.99 -11.30 -29.43
N ARG A 364 14.78 -10.17 -28.75
CA ARG A 364 15.35 -8.88 -29.16
C ARG A 364 15.63 -8.03 -27.92
N LEU A 365 16.93 -7.79 -27.72
CA LEU A 365 17.50 -6.81 -26.81
C LEU A 365 16.91 -5.43 -27.11
N PHE A 366 16.40 -4.75 -26.09
CA PHE A 366 16.07 -3.33 -26.17
C PHE A 366 17.35 -2.51 -25.93
N GLY A 367 17.75 -1.74 -26.95
CA GLY A 367 18.36 -0.41 -26.77
C GLY A 367 19.86 -0.30 -27.06
N GLU A 368 20.25 -0.30 -28.35
CA GLU A 368 21.43 0.46 -28.76
C GLU A 368 21.16 1.97 -28.60
N VAL A 369 22.19 2.68 -28.17
CA VAL A 369 22.16 4.11 -27.86
C VAL A 369 22.05 4.91 -29.15
N THR A 370 20.99 5.72 -29.28
CA THR A 370 20.90 6.75 -30.33
C THR A 370 21.96 7.83 -30.05
N PRO A 371 22.87 8.15 -30.98
CA PRO A 371 23.83 9.23 -30.76
C PRO A 371 23.12 10.58 -30.69
N GLY A 372 23.37 11.35 -29.63
CA GLY A 372 22.84 12.69 -29.43
C GLY A 372 23.47 13.72 -30.38
N PRO A 373 22.85 14.90 -30.58
CA PRO A 373 23.34 15.90 -31.51
C PRO A 373 24.66 16.52 -31.03
N THR A 374 25.61 16.65 -31.96
CA THR A 374 26.91 17.29 -31.75
C THR A 374 26.73 18.79 -31.53
N ILE A 375 27.00 19.27 -30.32
CA ILE A 375 27.10 20.71 -30.04
C ILE A 375 28.56 21.12 -30.25
N SER A 376 28.82 21.87 -31.32
CA SER A 376 30.11 22.52 -31.56
C SER A 376 30.15 23.84 -30.79
N TYR A 377 31.07 23.97 -29.83
CA TYR A 377 31.37 25.25 -29.20
C TYR A 377 32.38 26.01 -30.07
N ASP A 378 31.96 27.18 -30.57
CA ASP A 378 32.83 28.10 -31.28
C ASP A 378 33.77 28.80 -30.27
N SER A 379 35.04 28.41 -30.30
CA SER A 379 36.08 28.91 -29.40
C SER A 379 36.80 30.11 -30.01
N THR A 380 36.12 31.24 -30.15
CA THR A 380 36.77 32.53 -30.45
C THR A 380 36.22 33.66 -29.59
N ALA A 381 36.65 33.69 -28.33
CA ALA A 381 36.67 34.92 -27.53
C ALA A 381 37.71 34.80 -26.41
N THR A 382 38.98 34.97 -26.74
CA THR A 382 40.02 35.26 -25.75
C THR A 382 40.59 36.66 -25.96
N ARG A 383 40.74 37.35 -24.82
CA ARG A 383 41.63 38.47 -24.48
C ARG A 383 40.98 39.86 -24.35
N ARG A 384 40.89 40.28 -23.09
CA ARG A 384 41.37 41.54 -22.49
C ARG A 384 40.79 41.61 -21.07
N ARG A 385 41.43 42.03 -19.99
CA ARG A 385 42.82 42.33 -19.57
C ARG A 385 42.68 42.49 -18.04
N ASP A 386 43.67 42.04 -17.27
CA ASP A 386 43.76 42.33 -15.84
C ASP A 386 44.27 43.75 -15.55
N ALA A 387 43.90 44.22 -14.34
CA ALA A 387 44.56 45.19 -13.44
C ALA A 387 44.13 46.68 -13.48
N PRO A 388 44.31 47.45 -12.38
CA PRO A 388 44.08 47.13 -10.95
C PRO A 388 43.39 48.28 -10.13
N ALA A 389 43.13 47.96 -8.85
CA ALA A 389 42.79 48.75 -7.65
C ALA A 389 42.79 50.30 -7.68
N THR A 390 41.78 50.89 -7.01
CA THR A 390 41.94 52.02 -6.06
C THR A 390 40.77 52.10 -5.06
N ALA A 391 41.12 52.45 -3.83
CA ALA A 391 40.26 52.69 -2.69
C ALA A 391 39.56 54.05 -2.73
N SER A 392 38.35 54.12 -2.14
CA SER A 392 37.86 55.15 -1.20
C SER A 392 36.56 54.67 -0.59
#